data_AF-A0A178DXL1-F1
#
_entry.id   AF-A0A178DXL1-F1
#
_cell.length_a   1.000
_cell.length_b   1.000
_cell.length_c   1.000
_cell.angle_alpha   90.00
_cell.angle_beta   90.00
_cell.angle_gamma   90.00
#
_symmetry.space_group_name_H-M   'P 1'
#
loop_
_entity.id
_entity.type
_entity.pdbx_description
1 polymer ?
#
loop_
_entity_poly.entity_id
_entity_poly.type
_entity_poly.pdbx_seq_one_letter_code
_entity_poly.pdbx_strand_id
1 'polypeptide(L)'
;MSPPKRALFSLNLDSDAEHVHQRIEDHSKEGTDRVKVFETKGPTHGHTNLEFVSKPFENLVNRTVDGVIEGTGKKRKEQLEAPRHREEIRHSPFRIAIGCDDAGVSYKKAIIKDLEADKRVASVTDVGVPENSDKTAYPHIAVDAAKLVAEGKADRAILICGTGLGVAISANKVPGIRAVTAHDSFSVERAILSNDAQVLCMGERVIGIELARRLVKEWLGYRFDKSSASAKKVEAIMEHERKNFAGLVKDQENAQSC
;
A
#
# COMPACT_ATOMS: atom_id res chain seq x y z
N MET A 1 -26.11 -29.11 -9.73
CA MET A 1 -26.43 -27.69 -9.45
C MET A 1 -25.15 -26.99 -9.05
N SER A 2 -24.82 -25.85 -9.67
CA SER A 2 -23.68 -25.03 -9.19
C SER A 2 -23.93 -24.60 -7.75
N PRO A 3 -22.89 -24.54 -6.90
CA PRO A 3 -23.04 -24.04 -5.54
C PRO A 3 -23.58 -22.60 -5.58
N PRO A 4 -24.46 -22.21 -4.65
CA PRO A 4 -24.99 -20.85 -4.61
C PRO A 4 -23.82 -19.87 -4.50
N LYS A 5 -23.82 -18.86 -5.36
CA LYS A 5 -22.82 -17.78 -5.31
C LYS A 5 -22.96 -17.07 -3.97
N ARG A 6 -21.85 -16.93 -3.25
CA ARG A 6 -21.78 -16.30 -1.91
C ARG A 6 -21.05 -14.97 -2.07
N ALA A 7 -21.52 -13.94 -1.40
CA ALA A 7 -20.85 -12.66 -1.30
C ALA A 7 -20.96 -12.13 0.13
N LEU A 8 -19.88 -11.51 0.60
CA LEU A 8 -19.80 -10.75 1.84
C LEU A 8 -19.43 -9.33 1.45
N PHE A 9 -20.23 -8.36 1.87
CA PHE A 9 -19.92 -6.94 1.74
C PHE A 9 -19.79 -6.36 3.13
N SER A 10 -18.67 -5.69 3.39
CA SER A 10 -18.41 -4.96 4.62
C SER A 10 -18.14 -3.51 4.26
N LEU A 11 -18.82 -2.59 4.93
CA LEU A 11 -18.55 -1.16 4.86
C LEU A 11 -18.17 -0.69 6.26
N ASN A 12 -16.97 -0.12 6.37
CA ASN A 12 -16.49 0.48 7.61
C ASN A 12 -16.64 1.99 7.49
N LEU A 13 -17.45 2.59 8.36
CA LEU A 13 -17.69 4.03 8.38
C LEU A 13 -17.22 4.60 9.73
N ASP A 14 -16.33 5.58 9.69
CA ASP A 14 -16.02 6.45 10.82
C ASP A 14 -16.98 7.64 10.77
N SER A 15 -17.90 7.71 11.72
CA SER A 15 -18.94 8.76 11.76
C SER A 15 -19.37 9.05 13.19
N ASP A 16 -19.69 10.32 13.45
CA ASP A 16 -20.34 10.80 14.68
C ASP A 16 -21.84 11.05 14.44
N ALA A 17 -22.47 10.28 13.54
CA ALA A 17 -23.87 10.43 13.21
C ALA A 17 -24.79 9.99 14.38
N GLU A 18 -25.89 10.73 14.58
CA GLU A 18 -26.92 10.35 15.53
C GLU A 18 -27.66 9.06 15.11
N HIS A 19 -27.78 8.83 13.80
CA HIS A 19 -28.40 7.63 13.24
C HIS A 19 -27.74 7.25 11.91
N VAL A 20 -27.60 5.94 11.66
CA VAL A 20 -27.16 5.41 10.37
C VAL A 20 -28.34 4.73 9.69
N HIS A 21 -28.65 5.21 8.48
CA HIS A 21 -29.65 4.61 7.60
C HIS A 21 -28.96 3.87 6.46
N GLN A 22 -29.14 2.55 6.43
CA GLN A 22 -28.66 1.71 5.32
C GLN A 22 -29.85 1.25 4.48
N ARG A 23 -29.85 1.59 3.19
CA ARG A 23 -30.84 1.12 2.22
C ARG A 23 -30.16 0.17 1.23
N ILE A 24 -30.68 -1.06 1.15
CA ILE A 24 -30.25 -2.08 0.19
C ILE A 24 -31.36 -2.28 -0.83
N GLU A 25 -31.05 -2.10 -2.11
CA GLU A 25 -31.94 -2.45 -3.22
C GLU A 25 -31.50 -3.76 -3.89
N ASP A 26 -32.35 -4.76 -3.83
CA ASP A 26 -32.19 -6.03 -4.54
C ASP A 26 -32.94 -5.97 -5.87
N HIS A 27 -32.22 -5.65 -6.95
CA HIS A 27 -32.78 -5.54 -8.30
C HIS A 27 -33.34 -6.86 -8.86
N SER A 28 -33.17 -7.98 -8.16
CA SER A 28 -33.76 -9.27 -8.56
C SER A 28 -35.17 -9.51 -7.98
N LYS A 29 -35.68 -8.60 -7.15
CA LYS A 29 -36.99 -8.69 -6.50
C LYS A 29 -37.91 -7.54 -6.89
N GLU A 30 -39.21 -7.79 -6.85
CA GLU A 30 -40.25 -6.80 -7.11
C GLU A 30 -41.01 -6.42 -5.83
N GLY A 31 -41.73 -5.30 -5.88
CA GLY A 31 -42.56 -4.83 -4.77
C GLY A 31 -41.76 -4.42 -3.52
N THR A 32 -42.37 -4.55 -2.34
CA THR A 32 -41.79 -4.12 -1.06
C THR A 32 -40.58 -4.93 -0.62
N ASP A 33 -40.39 -6.14 -1.17
CA ASP A 33 -39.24 -7.01 -0.89
C ASP A 33 -37.96 -6.60 -1.62
N ARG A 34 -38.08 -5.69 -2.60
CA ARG A 34 -36.96 -5.10 -3.34
C ARG A 34 -36.05 -4.28 -2.45
N VAL A 35 -36.60 -3.64 -1.42
CA VAL A 35 -35.86 -2.66 -0.62
C VAL A 35 -35.83 -3.13 0.83
N LYS A 36 -34.63 -3.26 1.39
CA LYS A 36 -34.45 -3.45 2.83
C LYS A 36 -33.77 -2.23 3.42
N VAL A 37 -34.37 -1.69 4.48
CA VAL A 37 -33.82 -0.57 5.22
C VAL A 37 -33.44 -1.05 6.62
N PHE A 38 -32.21 -0.78 7.02
CA PHE A 38 -31.71 -1.01 8.38
C PHE A 38 -31.39 0.33 9.01
N GLU A 39 -31.78 0.49 10.26
CA GLU A 39 -31.62 1.73 11.01
C GLU A 39 -31.11 1.43 12.41
N THR A 40 -30.13 2.20 12.87
CA THR A 40 -29.59 2.09 14.22
C THR A 40 -30.50 2.81 15.22
N LYS A 41 -30.72 2.20 16.39
CA LYS A 41 -31.61 2.75 17.44
C LYS A 41 -30.96 3.83 18.33
N GLY A 42 -29.82 4.39 17.95
CA GLY A 42 -29.15 5.44 18.71
C GLY A 42 -27.85 5.93 18.07
N PRO A 43 -27.19 6.92 18.71
CA PRO A 43 -25.97 7.56 18.20
C PRO A 43 -24.87 6.55 17.93
N THR A 44 -24.36 6.56 16.69
CA THR A 44 -23.18 5.80 16.32
C THR A 44 -21.98 6.70 16.55
N HIS A 45 -21.23 6.47 17.63
CA HIS A 45 -19.99 7.19 17.91
C HIS A 45 -18.87 6.16 17.87
N GLY A 46 -17.98 6.27 16.89
CA GLY A 46 -16.94 5.28 16.64
C GLY A 46 -17.40 4.01 15.90
N HIS A 47 -16.40 3.28 15.42
CA HIS A 47 -16.44 2.18 14.45
C HIS A 47 -17.77 1.41 14.37
N THR A 48 -18.53 1.65 13.29
CA THR A 48 -19.73 0.87 12.99
C THR A 48 -19.42 -0.20 11.95
N ASN A 49 -19.73 -1.46 12.27
CA ASN A 49 -19.63 -2.60 11.35
C ASN A 49 -21.00 -2.86 10.72
N LEU A 50 -21.08 -2.74 9.39
CA LEU A 50 -22.25 -3.16 8.62
C LEU A 50 -21.88 -4.40 7.81
N GLU A 51 -22.40 -5.56 8.23
CA GLU A 51 -22.19 -6.84 7.55
C GLU A 51 -23.49 -7.35 6.94
N PHE A 52 -23.47 -7.70 5.66
CA PHE A 52 -24.57 -8.42 5.02
C PHE A 52 -24.12 -9.81 4.59
N VAL A 53 -24.80 -10.83 5.12
CA VAL A 53 -24.51 -12.23 4.86
C VAL A 53 -25.69 -12.86 4.13
N SER A 54 -25.42 -13.56 3.02
CA SER A 54 -26.46 -14.35 2.35
C SER A 54 -26.98 -15.47 3.25
N LYS A 55 -28.30 -15.70 3.30
CA LYS A 55 -28.93 -16.79 4.09
C LYS A 55 -28.24 -18.16 3.94
N PRO A 56 -27.81 -18.60 2.73
CA PRO A 56 -27.08 -19.87 2.59
C PRO A 56 -25.75 -19.92 3.35
N PHE A 57 -25.08 -18.78 3.51
CA PHE A 57 -23.83 -18.67 4.27
C PHE A 57 -24.10 -18.53 5.77
N GLU A 58 -25.08 -17.73 6.17
CA GLU A 58 -25.53 -17.61 7.56
C GLU A 58 -25.93 -18.97 8.14
N ASN A 59 -26.74 -19.74 7.40
CA ASN A 59 -27.14 -21.10 7.79
C ASN A 59 -25.94 -22.06 7.84
N LEU A 60 -24.86 -21.81 7.12
CA LEU A 60 -23.64 -22.61 7.21
C LEU A 60 -22.84 -22.25 8.46
N VAL A 61 -22.70 -20.95 8.76
CA VAL A 61 -22.02 -20.47 9.96
C VAL A 61 -22.75 -20.95 11.20
N ASN A 62 -24.06 -20.73 11.30
CA ASN A 62 -24.88 -21.12 12.45
C ASN A 62 -24.81 -22.63 12.67
N ARG A 63 -25.02 -23.46 11.63
CA ARG A 63 -24.85 -24.93 11.76
C ARG A 63 -23.44 -25.36 12.22
N THR A 64 -22.41 -24.59 11.86
CA THR A 64 -21.04 -24.88 12.26
C THR A 64 -20.84 -24.51 13.74
N VAL A 65 -21.34 -23.36 14.16
CA VAL A 65 -21.29 -22.88 15.55
C VAL A 65 -22.11 -23.79 16.46
N ASP A 66 -23.34 -24.13 16.08
CA ASP A 66 -24.22 -25.02 16.83
C ASP A 66 -23.60 -26.41 16.98
N GLY A 67 -22.99 -26.94 15.91
CA GLY A 67 -22.23 -28.18 15.98
C GLY A 67 -21.05 -28.09 16.97
N VAL A 68 -20.36 -26.96 17.07
CA VAL A 68 -19.29 -26.77 18.06
C VAL A 68 -19.83 -26.72 19.48
N ILE A 69 -20.96 -26.02 19.71
CA ILE A 69 -21.59 -25.89 21.03
C ILE A 69 -22.14 -27.24 21.51
N GLU A 70 -22.81 -27.99 20.63
CA GLU A 70 -23.40 -29.30 20.95
C GLU A 70 -22.38 -30.45 20.97
N GLY A 71 -21.11 -30.17 20.62
CA GLY A 71 -20.05 -31.16 20.54
C GLY A 71 -20.21 -32.19 19.40
N THR A 72 -21.23 -32.03 18.56
CA THR A 72 -21.56 -32.88 17.39
C THR A 72 -20.88 -32.40 16.10
N GLY A 73 -20.27 -31.22 16.14
CA GLY A 73 -19.51 -30.63 15.07
C GLY A 73 -18.39 -31.58 14.68
N LYS A 74 -18.19 -31.77 13.36
CA LYS A 74 -17.09 -32.60 12.86
C LYS A 74 -15.78 -32.06 13.42
N LYS A 75 -15.27 -32.72 14.47
CA LYS A 75 -13.86 -32.65 14.83
C LYS A 75 -13.11 -33.23 13.66
N ARG A 76 -12.73 -32.39 12.70
CA ARG A 76 -11.59 -32.71 11.86
C ARG A 76 -10.45 -32.89 12.86
N LYS A 77 -10.08 -34.14 13.12
CA LYS A 77 -8.67 -34.45 13.27
C LYS A 77 -8.07 -34.08 11.92
N GLU A 78 -7.80 -32.80 11.73
CA GLU A 78 -6.55 -32.48 11.10
C GLU A 78 -5.53 -33.18 12.00
N GLN A 79 -5.01 -34.30 11.52
CA GLN A 79 -3.60 -34.55 11.72
C GLN A 79 -2.92 -33.28 11.22
N LEU A 80 -2.83 -32.30 12.11
CA LEU A 80 -1.69 -31.43 12.16
C LEU A 80 -0.54 -32.40 12.50
N GLU A 81 -0.06 -33.13 11.49
CA GLU A 81 1.37 -33.17 11.34
C GLU A 81 1.76 -31.69 11.45
N ALA A 82 2.34 -31.33 12.59
CA ALA A 82 2.92 -30.00 12.76
C ALA A 82 3.65 -29.71 11.45
N PRO A 83 3.39 -28.58 10.78
CA PRO A 83 4.07 -28.28 9.54
C PRO A 83 5.55 -28.41 9.85
N ARG A 84 6.17 -29.48 9.33
CA ARG A 84 7.62 -29.70 9.35
C ARG A 84 8.17 -28.40 8.80
N HIS A 85 8.79 -27.60 9.66
CA HIS A 85 9.34 -26.28 9.37
C HIS A 85 8.66 -25.64 8.15
N ARG A 86 7.55 -24.92 8.35
CA ARG A 86 7.15 -23.94 7.32
C ARG A 86 8.35 -23.02 7.22
N GLU A 87 9.19 -23.20 6.20
CA GLU A 87 10.25 -22.27 5.89
C GLU A 87 9.53 -20.93 5.79
N GLU A 88 9.68 -20.08 6.80
CA GLU A 88 9.42 -18.66 6.62
C GLU A 88 10.21 -18.33 5.37
N ILE A 89 9.53 -17.96 4.28
CA ILE A 89 10.21 -17.42 3.12
C ILE A 89 10.91 -16.16 3.66
N ARG A 90 12.18 -16.32 4.04
CA ARG A 90 13.02 -15.27 4.59
C ARG A 90 13.36 -14.40 3.40
N HIS A 91 12.51 -13.41 3.17
CA HIS A 91 12.79 -12.38 2.20
C HIS A 91 13.99 -11.60 2.71
N SER A 92 14.96 -11.34 1.83
CA SER A 92 16.10 -10.52 2.17
C SER A 92 15.62 -9.18 2.72
N PRO A 93 16.22 -8.70 3.83
CA PRO A 93 15.90 -7.40 4.38
C PRO A 93 16.26 -6.30 3.38
N PHE A 94 15.48 -5.22 3.36
CA PHE A 94 15.61 -4.14 2.40
C PHE A 94 16.76 -3.20 2.74
N ARG A 95 17.48 -2.75 1.72
CA ARG A 95 18.35 -1.57 1.75
C ARG A 95 17.51 -0.36 1.35
N ILE A 96 17.39 0.62 2.23
CA ILE A 96 16.51 1.78 2.02
C ILE A 96 17.36 3.04 1.84
N ALA A 97 17.18 3.75 0.74
CA ALA A 97 17.63 5.13 0.64
C ALA A 97 16.58 6.08 1.24
N ILE A 98 17.00 7.16 1.89
CA ILE A 98 16.06 8.15 2.42
C ILE A 98 16.60 9.56 2.22
N GLY A 99 15.73 10.49 1.86
CA GLY A 99 16.11 11.89 1.70
C GLY A 99 14.94 12.87 1.87
N CYS A 100 15.27 14.13 2.06
CA CYS A 100 14.33 15.22 2.15
C CYS A 100 14.92 16.57 1.69
N ASP A 101 14.06 17.55 1.42
CA ASP A 101 14.46 18.96 1.44
C ASP A 101 14.36 19.52 2.87
N ASP A 102 14.60 20.82 3.03
CA ASP A 102 14.56 21.50 4.33
C ASP A 102 13.23 21.34 5.07
N ALA A 103 12.13 21.12 4.35
CA ALA A 103 10.80 20.97 4.93
C ALA A 103 10.53 19.58 5.51
N GLY A 104 11.35 18.56 5.20
CA GLY A 104 11.11 17.16 5.58
C GLY A 104 12.06 16.59 6.65
N VAL A 105 12.97 17.41 7.19
CA VAL A 105 14.09 16.96 8.06
C VAL A 105 13.59 16.30 9.34
N SER A 106 12.54 16.83 9.97
CA SER A 106 12.01 16.29 11.22
C SER A 106 11.44 14.89 11.01
N TYR A 107 10.63 14.72 9.96
CA TYR A 107 10.01 13.43 9.64
C TYR A 107 11.06 12.42 9.21
N LYS A 108 12.04 12.84 8.39
CA LYS A 108 13.15 11.99 7.98
C LYS A 108 13.90 11.43 9.19
N LYS A 109 14.31 12.28 10.13
CA LYS A 109 15.05 11.87 11.34
C LYS A 109 14.25 10.87 12.19
N ALA A 110 12.93 11.03 12.30
CA ALA A 110 12.08 10.09 13.02
C ALA A 110 11.96 8.75 12.30
N ILE A 111 11.72 8.76 10.98
CA ILE A 111 11.56 7.56 10.16
C ILE A 111 12.86 6.76 10.08
N ILE A 112 14.04 7.41 10.02
CA ILE A 112 15.34 6.71 10.07
C ILE A 112 15.42 5.81 11.31
N LYS A 113 15.05 6.34 12.49
CA LYS A 113 15.08 5.56 13.74
C LYS A 113 14.14 4.35 13.68
N ASP A 114 12.95 4.51 13.11
CA ASP A 114 12.00 3.41 12.95
C ASP A 114 12.52 2.33 11.98
N LEU A 115 13.16 2.75 10.89
CA LEU A 115 13.76 1.85 9.90
C LEU A 115 14.93 1.06 10.49
N GLU A 116 15.82 1.72 11.22
CA GLU A 116 16.97 1.08 11.88
C GLU A 116 16.55 0.07 12.94
N ALA A 117 15.37 0.24 13.54
CA ALA A 117 14.79 -0.70 14.52
C ALA A 117 14.00 -1.86 13.86
N ASP A 118 13.70 -1.80 12.57
CA ASP A 118 12.87 -2.80 11.88
C ASP A 118 13.73 -3.92 11.27
N LYS A 119 13.53 -5.16 11.71
CA LYS A 119 14.24 -6.36 11.20
C LYS A 119 14.10 -6.62 9.70
N ARG A 120 13.14 -5.98 9.03
CA ARG A 120 12.94 -6.06 7.57
C ARG A 120 13.86 -5.12 6.81
N VAL A 121 14.67 -4.31 7.48
CA VAL A 121 15.61 -3.33 6.91
C VAL A 121 17.04 -3.76 7.25
N ALA A 122 17.89 -3.84 6.22
CA ALA A 122 19.29 -4.24 6.33
C ALA A 122 20.20 -3.03 6.59
N SER A 123 19.91 -1.91 5.91
CA SER A 123 20.67 -0.68 5.99
C SER A 123 19.83 0.51 5.54
N VAL A 124 20.12 1.68 6.10
CA VAL A 124 19.55 2.96 5.68
C VAL A 124 20.66 3.84 5.13
N THR A 125 20.46 4.41 3.95
CA THR A 125 21.37 5.39 3.33
C THR A 125 20.66 6.74 3.27
N ASP A 126 21.05 7.66 4.15
CA ASP A 126 20.55 9.04 4.14
C ASP A 126 21.30 9.88 3.10
N VAL A 127 20.58 10.34 2.07
CA VAL A 127 21.13 11.19 0.99
C VAL A 127 21.00 12.69 1.28
N GLY A 128 20.53 13.07 2.47
CA GLY A 128 20.33 14.45 2.89
C GLY A 128 18.92 14.96 2.64
N VAL A 129 18.62 16.22 2.96
CA VAL A 129 19.50 17.19 3.63
C VAL A 129 19.62 16.92 5.15
N PRO A 130 20.76 17.21 5.79
CA PRO A 130 20.95 16.89 7.20
C PRO A 130 20.19 17.80 8.16
N GLU A 131 19.99 19.07 7.79
CA GLU A 131 19.44 20.13 8.63
C GLU A 131 18.53 21.08 7.82
N ASN A 132 17.55 21.72 8.48
CA ASN A 132 16.58 22.62 7.82
C ASN A 132 17.20 23.91 7.26
N SER A 133 18.44 24.23 7.64
CA SER A 133 19.18 25.39 7.10
C SER A 133 19.74 25.11 5.70
N ASP A 134 19.89 23.85 5.30
CA ASP A 134 20.34 23.45 3.97
C ASP A 134 19.23 23.70 2.94
N LYS A 135 19.50 24.57 1.96
CA LYS A 135 18.54 24.98 0.92
C LYS A 135 18.73 24.24 -0.41
N THR A 136 19.37 23.08 -0.38
CA THR A 136 19.46 22.20 -1.55
C THR A 136 18.06 21.89 -2.08
N ALA A 137 17.84 22.17 -3.36
CA ALA A 137 16.55 21.95 -3.98
C ALA A 137 16.19 20.46 -4.02
N TYR A 138 14.92 20.15 -3.71
CA TYR A 138 14.41 18.77 -3.65
C TYR A 138 14.72 17.87 -4.86
N PRO A 139 14.86 18.36 -6.13
CA PRO A 139 15.15 17.46 -7.24
C PRO A 139 16.49 16.74 -7.12
N HIS A 140 17.51 17.39 -6.56
CA HIS A 140 18.83 16.76 -6.39
C HIS A 140 18.75 15.56 -5.45
N ILE A 141 18.16 15.77 -4.28
CA ILE A 141 17.97 14.73 -3.27
C ILE A 141 17.10 13.58 -3.80
N ALA A 142 16.01 13.91 -4.50
CA ALA A 142 15.12 12.91 -5.07
C ALA A 142 15.80 12.05 -6.14
N VAL A 143 16.59 12.67 -7.03
CA VAL A 143 17.33 11.97 -8.08
C VAL A 143 18.44 11.11 -7.48
N ASP A 144 19.16 11.59 -6.47
CA ASP A 144 20.25 10.83 -5.85
C ASP A 144 19.73 9.56 -5.16
N ALA A 145 18.62 9.66 -4.39
CA ALA A 145 17.98 8.48 -3.80
C ALA A 145 17.44 7.51 -4.87
N ALA A 146 16.80 8.04 -5.92
CA ALA A 146 16.24 7.24 -7.00
C ALA A 146 17.33 6.51 -7.80
N LYS A 147 18.49 7.14 -8.04
CA LYS A 147 19.65 6.51 -8.68
C LYS A 147 20.20 5.35 -7.87
N LEU A 148 20.29 5.47 -6.54
CA LEU A 148 20.71 4.34 -5.69
C LEU A 148 19.82 3.12 -5.89
N VAL A 149 18.52 3.32 -6.07
CA VAL A 149 17.58 2.22 -6.36
C VAL A 149 17.78 1.68 -7.78
N ALA A 150 17.90 2.55 -8.78
CA ALA A 150 18.07 2.16 -10.18
C ALA A 150 19.38 1.37 -10.41
N GLU A 151 20.44 1.74 -9.70
CA GLU A 151 21.75 1.08 -9.73
C GLU A 151 21.81 -0.19 -8.86
N GLY A 152 20.71 -0.54 -8.17
CA GLY A 152 20.66 -1.72 -7.29
C GLY A 152 21.49 -1.58 -6.01
N LYS A 153 21.89 -0.37 -5.62
CA LYS A 153 22.56 -0.07 -4.34
C LYS A 153 21.57 0.01 -3.17
N ALA A 154 20.33 0.39 -3.47
CA ALA A 154 19.17 0.29 -2.58
C ALA A 154 18.06 -0.51 -3.25
N ASP A 155 17.15 -1.08 -2.46
CA ASP A 155 15.98 -1.80 -2.98
C ASP A 155 14.77 -0.86 -3.13
N ARG A 156 14.68 0.13 -2.24
CA ARG A 156 13.62 1.13 -2.21
C ARG A 156 14.11 2.47 -1.67
N ALA A 157 13.33 3.54 -1.87
CA ALA A 157 13.60 4.84 -1.29
C ALA A 157 12.38 5.50 -0.62
N ILE A 158 12.62 6.30 0.40
CA ILE A 158 11.63 7.19 1.02
C ILE A 158 12.06 8.64 0.79
N LEU A 159 11.15 9.48 0.30
CA LEU A 159 11.42 10.90 0.06
C LEU A 159 10.40 11.77 0.77
N ILE A 160 10.86 12.81 1.45
CA ILE A 160 9.99 13.68 2.24
C ILE A 160 10.24 15.13 1.83
N CYS A 161 9.18 15.87 1.53
CA CYS A 161 9.27 17.31 1.41
C CYS A 161 8.02 17.96 2.00
N GLY A 162 7.77 19.24 1.72
CA GLY A 162 6.55 19.91 2.19
C GLY A 162 5.26 19.14 1.82
N THR A 163 5.12 18.71 0.57
CA THR A 163 3.91 18.00 0.06
C THR A 163 4.16 16.57 -0.41
N GLY A 164 5.43 16.19 -0.60
CA GLY A 164 5.81 14.93 -1.23
C GLY A 164 5.66 14.91 -2.75
N LEU A 165 5.15 15.97 -3.39
CA LEU A 165 4.85 15.99 -4.83
C LEU A 165 6.11 16.20 -5.68
N GLY A 166 6.90 17.23 -5.38
CA GLY A 166 8.07 17.59 -6.18
C GLY A 166 9.13 16.49 -6.22
N VAL A 167 9.35 15.83 -5.07
CA VAL A 167 10.27 14.70 -4.97
C VAL A 167 9.78 13.48 -5.76
N ALA A 168 8.48 13.19 -5.77
CA ALA A 168 7.91 12.12 -6.59
C ALA A 168 8.06 12.42 -8.09
N ILE A 169 7.76 13.65 -8.51
CA ILE A 169 7.92 14.08 -9.91
C ILE A 169 9.39 13.93 -10.34
N SER A 170 10.33 14.34 -9.49
CA SER A 170 11.77 14.31 -9.79
C SER A 170 12.31 12.88 -9.83
N ALA A 171 11.95 12.03 -8.87
CA ALA A 171 12.38 10.64 -8.82
C ALA A 171 11.89 9.83 -10.04
N ASN A 172 10.67 10.09 -10.52
CA ASN A 172 10.14 9.49 -11.75
C ASN A 172 10.87 9.93 -13.03
N LYS A 173 11.79 10.89 -12.98
CA LYS A 173 12.67 11.22 -14.12
C LYS A 173 13.91 10.33 -14.21
N VAL A 174 14.16 9.51 -13.20
CA VAL A 174 15.24 8.52 -13.24
C VAL A 174 14.74 7.25 -13.95
N PRO A 175 15.40 6.80 -15.03
CA PRO A 175 14.98 5.62 -15.77
C PRO A 175 14.79 4.38 -14.87
N GLY A 176 13.66 3.72 -15.04
CA GLY A 176 13.26 2.51 -14.32
C GLY A 176 12.70 2.73 -12.92
N ILE A 177 12.60 3.97 -12.46
CA ILE A 177 12.04 4.33 -11.16
C ILE A 177 10.57 4.70 -11.26
N ARG A 178 9.79 4.17 -10.32
CA ARG A 178 8.39 4.52 -10.11
C ARG A 178 8.25 5.08 -8.70
N ALA A 179 7.91 6.35 -8.61
CA ALA A 179 7.75 7.09 -7.37
C ALA A 179 6.31 7.58 -7.22
N VAL A 180 5.78 7.51 -6.00
CA VAL A 180 4.41 7.95 -5.70
C VAL A 180 4.37 8.78 -4.44
N THR A 181 3.49 9.79 -4.40
CA THR A 181 3.06 10.40 -3.15
C THR A 181 1.86 9.64 -2.62
N ALA A 182 1.94 9.07 -1.42
CA ALA A 182 0.84 8.31 -0.82
C ALA A 182 0.68 8.65 0.66
N HIS A 183 -0.55 9.00 1.07
CA HIS A 183 -0.88 9.53 2.39
C HIS A 183 -1.96 8.73 3.12
N ASP A 184 -2.26 7.52 2.63
CA ASP A 184 -3.21 6.59 3.22
C ASP A 184 -2.77 5.14 2.97
N SER A 185 -3.24 4.22 3.81
CA SER A 185 -2.85 2.80 3.77
C SER A 185 -3.18 2.10 2.46
N PHE A 186 -4.31 2.46 1.84
CA PHE A 186 -4.73 1.83 0.57
C PHE A 186 -3.79 2.24 -0.56
N SER A 187 -3.51 3.54 -0.70
CA SER A 187 -2.55 4.04 -1.68
C SER A 187 -1.16 3.45 -1.48
N VAL A 188 -0.70 3.30 -0.22
CA VAL A 188 0.59 2.67 0.10
C VAL A 188 0.63 1.19 -0.27
N GLU A 189 -0.44 0.44 -0.01
CA GLU A 189 -0.55 -0.95 -0.48
C GLU A 189 -0.50 -1.01 -2.00
N ARG A 190 -1.30 -0.20 -2.69
CA ARG A 190 -1.39 -0.23 -4.16
C ARG A 190 -0.13 0.28 -4.83
N ALA A 191 0.63 1.16 -4.17
CA ALA A 191 1.97 1.58 -4.60
C ALA A 191 2.86 0.36 -4.86
N ILE A 192 2.86 -0.62 -3.95
CA ILE A 192 3.61 -1.86 -4.17
C ILE A 192 2.84 -2.84 -5.04
N LEU A 193 1.65 -3.28 -4.61
CA LEU A 193 0.96 -4.42 -5.22
C LEU A 193 0.39 -4.17 -6.63
N SER A 194 0.29 -2.91 -7.07
CA SER A 194 -0.11 -2.57 -8.45
C SER A 194 1.02 -1.96 -9.25
N ASN A 195 1.77 -1.04 -8.64
CA ASN A 195 2.65 -0.16 -9.39
C ASN A 195 4.12 -0.57 -9.28
N ASP A 196 4.45 -1.54 -8.41
CA ASP A 196 5.82 -1.90 -8.08
C ASP A 196 6.69 -0.64 -7.82
N ALA A 197 6.12 0.32 -7.09
CA ALA A 197 6.73 1.63 -6.86
C ALA A 197 7.82 1.51 -5.82
N GLN A 198 9.08 1.67 -6.25
CA GLN A 198 10.22 1.54 -5.37
C GLN A 198 10.40 2.77 -4.47
N VAL A 199 9.78 3.90 -4.81
CA VAL A 199 9.95 5.16 -4.10
C VAL A 199 8.62 5.63 -3.52
N LEU A 200 8.57 5.76 -2.19
CA LEU A 200 7.44 6.31 -1.45
C LEU A 200 7.74 7.76 -1.05
N CYS A 201 6.86 8.69 -1.41
CA CYS A 201 6.98 10.10 -1.09
C CYS A 201 5.89 10.56 -0.13
N MET A 202 6.25 11.43 0.81
CA MET A 202 5.34 11.96 1.83
C MET A 202 5.52 13.47 2.04
N GLY A 203 4.47 14.12 2.55
CA GLY A 203 4.42 15.55 2.77
C GLY A 203 4.38 15.89 4.26
N GLU A 204 5.46 16.43 4.81
CA GLU A 204 5.56 16.81 6.23
C GLU A 204 4.54 17.90 6.61
N ARG A 205 4.15 18.76 5.66
CA ARG A 205 3.12 19.80 5.88
C ARG A 205 1.69 19.33 5.60
N VAL A 206 1.51 18.05 5.24
CA VAL A 206 0.21 17.52 4.77
C VAL A 206 -0.32 16.44 5.70
N ILE A 207 0.52 15.50 6.14
CA ILE A 207 0.13 14.41 7.04
C ILE A 207 0.86 14.51 8.38
N GLY A 208 0.25 13.96 9.44
CA GLY A 208 0.87 13.86 10.75
C GLY A 208 1.94 12.77 10.83
N ILE A 209 2.91 12.96 11.74
CA ILE A 209 4.09 12.09 11.86
C ILE A 209 3.74 10.65 12.18
N GLU A 210 2.80 10.40 13.10
CA GLU A 210 2.42 9.04 13.49
C GLU A 210 1.75 8.28 12.33
N LEU A 211 1.00 8.99 11.47
CA LEU A 211 0.47 8.40 10.24
C LEU A 211 1.62 8.07 9.27
N ALA A 212 2.54 9.00 9.04
CA ALA A 212 3.69 8.76 8.16
C ALA A 212 4.52 7.53 8.60
N ARG A 213 4.81 7.41 9.90
CA ARG A 213 5.53 6.26 10.49
C ARG A 213 4.78 4.94 10.29
N ARG A 214 3.46 4.94 10.51
CA ARG A 214 2.60 3.77 10.26
C ARG A 214 2.61 3.36 8.78
N LEU A 215 2.48 4.32 7.87
CA LEU A 215 2.47 4.08 6.43
C LEU A 215 3.80 3.48 5.94
N VAL A 216 4.94 3.98 6.42
CA VAL A 216 6.25 3.38 6.12
C VAL A 216 6.33 1.93 6.61
N LYS A 217 5.84 1.66 7.82
CA LYS A 217 5.83 0.31 8.39
C LYS A 217 4.98 -0.68 7.58
N GLU A 218 3.82 -0.24 7.10
CA GLU A 218 2.93 -1.01 6.23
C GLU A 218 3.58 -1.25 4.87
N TRP A 219 4.15 -0.22 4.27
CA TRP A 219 4.86 -0.28 2.99
C TRP A 219 5.97 -1.35 2.95
N LEU A 220 6.77 -1.45 4.02
CA LEU A 220 7.79 -2.49 4.18
C LEU A 220 7.22 -3.92 4.22
N GLY A 221 5.93 -4.07 4.54
CA GLY A 221 5.23 -5.36 4.61
C GLY A 221 4.82 -5.91 3.24
N TYR A 222 4.65 -5.05 2.23
CA TYR A 222 4.19 -5.47 0.92
C TYR A 222 5.34 -5.90 0.00
N ARG A 223 5.08 -6.87 -0.88
CA ARG A 223 5.99 -7.32 -1.94
C ARG A 223 5.22 -7.43 -3.25
N PHE A 224 5.81 -6.92 -4.33
CA PHE A 224 5.19 -7.00 -5.64
C PHE A 224 5.31 -8.42 -6.21
N ASP A 225 4.23 -8.92 -6.80
CA ASP A 225 4.21 -10.18 -7.52
C ASP A 225 4.40 -9.92 -9.02
N LYS A 226 5.57 -10.29 -9.53
CA LYS A 226 5.95 -10.13 -10.95
C LYS A 226 5.13 -11.01 -11.90
N SER A 227 4.39 -11.99 -11.39
CA SER A 227 3.48 -12.83 -12.17
C SER A 227 2.03 -12.31 -12.21
N SER A 228 1.74 -11.24 -11.46
CA SER A 228 0.39 -10.69 -11.34
C SER A 228 -0.10 -9.98 -12.60
N ALA A 229 -1.42 -9.77 -12.71
CA ALA A 229 -2.01 -8.95 -13.76
C ALA A 229 -1.49 -7.50 -13.76
N SER A 230 -1.11 -6.97 -12.59
CA SER A 230 -0.51 -5.65 -12.44
C SER A 230 0.84 -5.55 -13.16
N ALA A 231 1.64 -6.63 -13.19
CA ALA A 231 2.95 -6.65 -13.84
C ALA A 231 2.88 -6.32 -15.33
N LYS A 232 1.80 -6.70 -16.02
CA LYS A 232 1.58 -6.32 -17.42
C LYS A 232 1.40 -4.82 -17.61
N LYS A 233 0.77 -4.14 -16.63
CA LYS A 233 0.57 -2.68 -16.66
C LYS A 233 1.87 -1.95 -16.33
N VAL A 234 2.64 -2.46 -15.36
CA VAL A 234 3.99 -1.95 -15.07
C VAL A 234 4.87 -2.08 -16.31
N GLU A 235 4.85 -3.22 -17.01
CA GLU A 235 5.64 -3.41 -18.22
C GLU A 235 5.26 -2.41 -19.33
N ALA A 236 3.98 -2.06 -19.47
CA ALA A 236 3.56 -1.02 -20.42
C ALA A 236 4.18 0.35 -20.09
N ILE A 237 4.27 0.72 -18.81
CA ILE A 237 4.98 1.95 -18.37
C ILE A 237 6.44 1.88 -18.80
N MET A 238 7.10 0.75 -18.53
CA MET A 238 8.51 0.52 -18.89
C MET A 238 8.74 0.55 -20.41
N GLU A 239 7.78 0.07 -21.20
CA GLU A 239 7.87 0.13 -22.65
C GLU A 239 7.80 1.57 -23.18
N HIS A 240 6.88 2.39 -22.64
CA HIS A 240 6.83 3.81 -22.96
C HIS A 240 8.11 4.53 -22.56
N GLU A 241 8.66 4.21 -21.39
CA GLU A 241 9.93 4.74 -20.93
C GLU A 241 11.07 4.45 -21.92
N ARG A 242 11.26 3.17 -22.29
CA ARG A 242 12.31 2.77 -23.25
C ARG A 242 12.15 3.48 -24.60
N LYS A 243 10.91 3.61 -25.10
CA LYS A 243 10.62 4.34 -26.36
C LYS A 243 11.00 5.82 -26.27
N ASN A 244 10.65 6.47 -25.17
CA ASN A 244 10.93 7.90 -24.97
C ASN A 244 12.44 8.17 -24.85
N PHE A 245 13.19 7.31 -24.15
CA PHE A 245 14.64 7.48 -24.00
C PHE A 245 15.44 7.07 -25.24
N ALA A 246 14.96 6.10 -26.03
CA ALA A 246 15.63 5.72 -27.28
C ALA A 246 15.73 6.88 -28.28
N GLY A 247 14.76 7.80 -28.29
CA GLY A 247 14.83 9.03 -29.09
C GLY A 247 15.98 9.95 -28.65
N LEU A 248 16.13 10.13 -27.33
CA LEU A 248 17.16 11.01 -26.76
C LEU A 248 18.59 10.50 -26.99
N VAL A 249 18.81 9.18 -26.93
CA VAL A 249 20.14 8.59 -27.19
C VAL A 249 20.56 8.84 -28.64
N LYS A 250 19.64 8.65 -29.60
CA LYS A 250 19.91 8.93 -31.02
C LYS A 250 20.26 10.39 -31.26
N ASP A 251 19.56 11.32 -30.60
CA ASP A 251 19.83 12.75 -30.72
C ASP A 251 21.20 13.12 -30.16
N GLN A 252 21.64 12.48 -29.07
CA GLN A 252 22.96 12.70 -28.48
C GLN A 252 24.11 12.12 -29.33
N GLU A 253 23.92 10.93 -29.91
CA GLU A 253 24.89 10.33 -30.83
C GLU A 253 25.05 11.19 -32.11
N ASN A 254 23.95 11.73 -32.64
CA ASN A 254 23.99 12.63 -33.79
C ASN A 254 24.64 13.98 -33.45
N ALA A 255 24.39 14.54 -32.27
CA ALA A 255 24.96 15.81 -31.83
C ALA A 255 26.48 15.73 -31.52
N GLN A 256 27.01 14.56 -31.16
CA GLN A 256 28.46 14.35 -30.98
C GLN A 256 29.20 14.08 -32.31
N SER A 257 28.48 13.83 -33.40
CA SER A 257 29.05 13.58 -34.73
C SER A 257 29.19 14.84 -35.61
N CYS A 258 28.73 16.01 -35.12
CA CYS A 258 28.87 17.32 -35.74
C CYS A 258 29.96 18.14 -35.07
#